data_AF-A0A7T1MN29-F1
#
_entry.id   AF-A0A7T1MN29-F1
#
_cell.length_a   1.000
_cell.length_b   1.000
_cell.length_c   1.000
_cell.angle_alpha   90.00
_cell.angle_beta   90.00
_cell.angle_gamma   90.00
#
_symmetry.space_group_name_H-M   'P 1'
#
loop_
_entity.id
_entity.type
_entity.pdbx_description
1 polymer ?
#
loop_
_entity_poly.entity_id
_entity_poly.type
_entity_poly.pdbx_seq_one_letter_code
_entity_poly.pdbx_strand_id
1 'polypeptide(L)' 'MDSTICKGTGTPVPGGIWVDEARQLTRCLLADPRVCCWEICEINPHLDTLNTLAEVSLSLYQEVLEVLDARL' A
#
# COMPACT_ATOMS: atom_id res chain seq x y z
N MET A 1 -0.07 -6.45 -4.36
CA MET A 1 1.41 -6.49 -4.34
C MET A 1 1.86 -7.88 -4.75
N ASP A 2 3.10 -8.02 -5.21
CA ASP A 2 3.62 -9.32 -5.61
C ASP A 2 3.54 -10.35 -4.46
N SER A 3 3.09 -11.57 -4.77
CA SER A 3 2.87 -12.62 -3.77
C SER A 3 4.15 -13.18 -3.15
N THR A 4 5.33 -12.90 -3.74
CA THR A 4 6.62 -13.28 -3.15
C THR A 4 7.01 -12.41 -1.95
N ILE A 5 6.54 -11.16 -1.91
CA ILE A 5 6.83 -10.19 -0.83
C ILE A 5 5.65 -9.96 0.11
N CYS A 6 4.43 -10.27 -0.33
CA CYS A 6 3.23 -9.97 0.42
C CYS A 6 2.19 -11.09 0.25
N LYS A 7 2.10 -11.98 1.24
CA LYS A 7 1.19 -13.14 1.23
C LYS A 7 -0.10 -12.94 2.02
N GLY A 8 -0.16 -11.93 2.88
CA GLY A 8 -1.27 -11.67 3.80
C GLY A 8 -2.57 -11.19 3.17
N THR A 9 -2.94 -11.66 1.98
CA THR A 9 -4.17 -11.26 1.28
C THR A 9 -5.01 -12.50 0.98
N GLY A 10 -6.34 -12.36 0.85
CA GLY A 10 -7.21 -13.48 0.47
C GLY A 10 -6.97 -14.01 -0.95
N THR A 11 -6.24 -13.25 -1.79
CA THR A 11 -6.05 -13.51 -3.22
C THR A 11 -4.62 -13.18 -3.68
N PRO A 12 -3.60 -13.95 -3.29
CA PRO A 12 -2.22 -13.68 -3.69
C PRO A 12 -2.03 -13.85 -5.21
N VAL A 13 -1.46 -12.85 -5.87
CA VAL A 13 -1.22 -12.84 -7.33
C VAL A 13 0.29 -12.78 -7.62
N PRO A 14 0.88 -13.76 -8.34
CA PRO A 14 2.25 -13.68 -8.84
C PRO A 14 2.44 -12.60 -9.91
N GLY A 15 3.60 -11.96 -9.94
CA GLY A 15 3.91 -10.89 -10.90
C GLY A 15 3.18 -9.57 -10.59
N GLY A 16 2.86 -9.34 -9.31
CA GLY A 16 2.22 -8.12 -8.86
C GLY A 16 3.20 -6.95 -8.73
N ILE A 17 2.68 -5.77 -8.36
CA ILE A 17 3.53 -4.60 -8.11
C ILE A 17 4.39 -4.78 -6.85
N TRP A 18 5.61 -4.25 -6.90
CA TRP A 18 6.54 -4.15 -5.77
C TRP A 18 6.16 -3.00 -4.83
N VAL A 19 6.71 -3.02 -3.61
CA VAL A 19 6.47 -1.97 -2.59
C VAL A 19 6.81 -0.58 -3.14
N ASP A 20 7.94 -0.45 -3.84
CA ASP A 20 8.41 0.84 -4.34
C ASP A 20 7.53 1.38 -5.48
N GLU A 21 7.02 0.49 -6.34
CA GLU A 21 6.05 0.86 -7.38
C GLU A 21 4.73 1.32 -6.75
N ALA A 22 4.25 0.62 -5.71
CA ALA A 22 3.08 1.03 -4.96
C ALA A 22 3.27 2.40 -4.29
N ARG A 23 4.46 2.67 -3.71
CA ARG A 23 4.80 3.97 -3.14
C ARG A 23 4.78 5.06 -4.20
N GLN A 24 5.42 4.83 -5.35
CA GLN A 24 5.44 5.79 -6.44
C GLN A 24 4.03 6.11 -6.96
N LEU A 25 3.21 5.07 -7.18
CA LEU A 25 1.82 5.22 -7.61
C LEU A 25 1.01 6.04 -6.61
N THR A 26 1.09 5.69 -5.32
CA THR A 26 0.41 6.41 -4.24
C THR A 26 0.79 7.89 -4.23
N ARG A 27 2.09 8.22 -4.29
CA ARG A 27 2.55 9.62 -4.30
C ARG A 27 2.06 10.38 -5.53
N CYS A 28 2.15 9.78 -6.72
CA CYS A 28 1.70 10.41 -7.95
C CYS A 28 0.19 10.64 -7.98
N LEU A 29 -0.61 9.66 -7.55
CA LEU A 29 -2.07 9.80 -7.53
C LEU A 29 -2.53 10.80 -6.48
N LEU A 30 -1.97 10.75 -5.27
CA LEU A 30 -2.38 11.63 -4.18
C LEU A 30 -1.97 13.09 -4.37
N ALA A 31 -0.94 13.36 -5.17
CA ALA A 31 -0.58 14.73 -5.57
C ALA A 31 -1.67 15.40 -6.44
N ASP A 32 -2.55 14.63 -7.07
CA ASP A 32 -3.65 15.16 -7.87
C ASP A 32 -4.81 15.62 -6.98
N PRO A 33 -5.22 16.90 -7.03
CA PRO A 33 -6.29 17.42 -6.18
C PRO A 33 -7.65 16.76 -6.45
N ARG A 34 -7.83 16.08 -7.58
CA ARG A 34 -9.06 15.34 -7.91
C ARG A 34 -9.23 14.08 -7.07
N VAL A 35 -8.15 13.52 -6.50
CA VAL A 35 -8.24 12.38 -5.59
C VAL A 35 -8.73 12.87 -4.23
N CYS A 36 -9.94 12.44 -3.86
CA CYS A 36 -10.64 12.82 -2.63
C CYS A 36 -10.63 11.72 -1.56
N CYS A 37 -10.29 10.49 -1.92
CA CYS A 37 -10.26 9.34 -1.03
C CYS A 37 -9.15 8.38 -1.46
N TRP A 38 -8.53 7.75 -0.47
CA TRP A 38 -7.55 6.70 -0.65
C TRP A 38 -7.72 5.69 0.50
N GLU A 39 -7.69 4.41 0.17
CA GLU A 39 -7.87 3.32 1.15
C GLU A 39 -6.90 2.17 0.88
N ILE A 40 -6.62 1.39 1.93
CA ILE A 40 -5.93 0.10 1.82
C ILE A 40 -6.94 -1.00 2.12
N CYS A 41 -7.00 -2.01 1.26
CA CYS A 41 -7.88 -3.16 1.42
C CYS A 41 -7.08 -4.46 1.51
N GLU A 42 -7.78 -5.56 1.82
CA GLU A 42 -7.24 -6.93 1.76
C GLU A 42 -6.06 -7.21 2.70
N ILE A 43 -5.92 -6.47 3.80
CA ILE A 43 -5.01 -6.84 4.90
C ILE A 43 -5.60 -8.01 5.68
N ASN A 44 -5.00 -9.19 5.55
CA ASN A 44 -5.41 -10.41 6.25
C ASN A 44 -4.27 -10.96 7.14
N PRO A 45 -4.29 -10.65 8.45
CA PRO A 45 -3.27 -11.10 9.39
C PRO A 45 -3.15 -12.63 9.54
N HIS A 46 -4.22 -13.39 9.24
CA HIS A 46 -4.19 -14.85 9.34
C HIS A 46 -3.34 -15.50 8.24
N LEU A 47 -3.18 -14.81 7.11
CA LEU A 47 -2.39 -15.27 5.97
C LEU A 47 -1.01 -14.59 5.91
N ASP A 48 -0.75 -13.65 6.82
CA ASP A 48 0.50 -12.92 6.89
C ASP A 48 1.56 -13.72 7.67
N THR A 49 2.82 -13.44 7.39
CA THR A 49 3.96 -14.06 8.07
C THR A 49 4.79 -12.95 8.67
N LEU A 50 5.11 -13.04 9.97
CA LEU A 50 5.94 -12.06 10.67
C LEU A 50 5.45 -10.59 10.51
N ASN A 51 4.14 -10.37 10.40
CA ASN A 51 3.52 -9.05 10.21
C ASN A 51 4.00 -8.27 8.95
N THR A 52 4.57 -8.96 7.96
CA THR A 52 5.15 -8.29 6.78
C THR A 52 4.17 -7.38 6.05
N LEU A 53 2.92 -7.82 5.85
CA LEU A 53 1.92 -7.00 5.18
C LEU A 53 1.49 -5.82 6.06
N ALA A 54 1.39 -6.01 7.38
CA ALA A 54 1.05 -4.92 8.28
C ALA A 54 2.12 -3.82 8.27
N GLU A 55 3.41 -4.20 8.33
CA GLU A 55 4.53 -3.25 8.30
C GLU A 55 4.61 -2.49 6.96
N VAL A 56 4.46 -3.21 5.85
CA VAL A 56 4.43 -2.61 4.51
C VAL A 56 3.24 -1.66 4.35
N SER A 57 2.05 -2.06 4.80
CA SER A 57 0.85 -1.24 4.73
C SER A 57 0.98 0.03 5.57
N LEU A 58 1.56 -0.08 6.76
CA LEU A 58 1.80 1.07 7.63
C LEU A 58 2.81 2.04 7.00
N SER A 59 3.87 1.53 6.38
CA SER A 59 4.84 2.36 5.65
C SER A 59 4.17 3.12 4.49
N LEU A 60 3.32 2.46 3.69
CA LEU A 60 2.57 3.12 2.62
C LEU A 60 1.57 4.15 3.16
N TYR A 61 0.95 3.87 4.30
CA TYR A 61 0.04 4.81 4.95
C TYR A 61 0.77 6.08 5.44
N GLN A 62 2.00 5.96 5.95
CA GLN A 62 2.80 7.12 6.34
C GLN A 62 3.10 8.03 5.14
N GLU A 63 3.43 7.45 3.98
CA GLU A 63 3.63 8.20 2.73
C GLU A 63 2.38 8.97 2.31
N VAL A 64 1.20 8.39 2.51
CA VAL A 64 -0.09 9.04 2.22
C VAL A 64 -0.26 10.28 3.09
N LEU A 65 0.02 10.16 4.39
CA LEU A 65 -0.05 11.28 5.32
C LEU A 65 0.89 12.41 4.91
N GLU A 66 2.14 12.10 4.53
CA GLU A 66 3.09 13.10 4.06
C GLU A 66 2.61 13.85 2.82
N VAL A 67 2.05 13.14 1.83
CA VAL A 67 1.56 13.76 0.59
C VAL A 67 0.31 14.60 0.84
N LEU A 68 -0.58 14.13 1.70
CA LEU A 68 -1.80 14.86 2.04
C LEU A 68 -1.52 16.11 2.90
N ASP A 69 -0.56 16.04 3.82
CA ASP A 69 -0.13 17.19 4.63
C ASP A 69 0.45 18.30 3.74
N ALA A 70 1.21 17.94 2.70
CA ALA A 70 1.73 18.89 1.71
C ALA A 70 0.66 19.51 0.79
N ARG A 71 -0.59 19.02 0.81
CA ARG A 71 -1.74 19.59 0.07
C ARG A 71 -2.55 20.60 0.87
N LEU A 72 -2.35 20.65 2.20
CA LEU A 72 -3.06 21.54 3.12
C LEU A 72 -2.35 22.90 3.23
#